data_AF-A0AA45M8X4-F1
#
_entry.id   AF-A0AA45M8X4-F1
#
_cell.length_a   1.000
_cell.length_b   1.000
_cell.length_c   1.000
_cell.angle_alpha   90.00
_cell.angle_beta   90.00
_cell.angle_gamma   90.00
#
_symmetry.space_group_name_H-M   'P 1'
#
loop_
_entity.id
_entity.type
_entity.pdbx_description
1 polymer ?
#
loop_
_entity_poly.entity_id
_entity_poly.type
_entity_poly.pdbx_seq_one_letter_code
_entity_poly.pdbx_strand_id
1 'polypeptide(L)'
;MADRKIIDESHVITEKRGNGQLRREVWADAKGNISRYNLAYINHRIFQQDNGRVVGYDNAHDGHHRHYLGIVEPIEFTTFDNIEESFERDWTALQERK
;
A
#
# COMPACT_ATOMS: atom_id res chain seq x y z
N MET A 1 2.71 -20.11 15.91
CA MET A 1 2.31 -18.81 16.49
C MET A 1 1.77 -17.97 15.35
N ALA A 2 0.65 -17.29 15.55
CA ALA A 2 0.07 -16.46 14.50
C ALA A 2 0.88 -15.16 14.34
N ASP A 3 0.90 -14.61 13.14
CA ASP A 3 1.50 -13.30 12.88
C ASP A 3 0.82 -12.22 13.72
N ARG A 4 1.61 -11.30 14.28
CA ARG A 4 1.10 -10.18 15.08
C ARG A 4 1.08 -8.93 14.24
N LYS A 5 -0.09 -8.26 14.16
CA LYS A 5 -0.18 -6.93 13.57
C LYS A 5 0.56 -5.93 14.47
N ILE A 6 1.63 -5.34 13.94
CA ILE A 6 2.49 -4.39 14.66
C ILE A 6 2.19 -2.94 14.27
N ILE A 7 1.65 -2.71 13.06
CA ILE A 7 1.23 -1.41 12.57
C ILE A 7 -0.18 -1.53 11.98
N ASP A 8 -1.04 -0.58 12.33
CA ASP A 8 -2.41 -0.47 11.85
C ASP A 8 -2.80 1.01 11.78
N GLU A 9 -2.43 1.67 10.68
CA GLU A 9 -2.57 3.11 10.50
C GLU A 9 -3.42 3.44 9.29
N SER A 10 -4.26 4.47 9.42
CA SER A 10 -5.06 5.04 8.35
C SER A 10 -5.03 6.56 8.43
N HIS A 11 -4.79 7.23 7.31
CA HIS A 11 -4.78 8.69 7.23
C HIS A 11 -5.71 9.17 6.12
N VAL A 12 -6.71 9.98 6.47
CA VAL A 12 -7.65 10.55 5.49
C VAL A 12 -7.06 11.83 4.91
N ILE A 13 -6.99 11.90 3.58
CA ILE A 13 -6.55 13.08 2.83
C ILE A 13 -7.77 13.96 2.58
N THR A 14 -7.69 15.23 2.99
CA THR A 14 -8.78 16.19 2.78
C THR A 14 -9.03 16.43 1.29
N GLU A 15 -10.26 16.80 0.93
CA GLU A 15 -10.63 17.07 -0.47
C GLU A 15 -9.73 18.13 -1.13
N LYS A 16 -9.38 19.18 -0.38
CA LYS A 16 -8.48 20.26 -0.85
C LYS A 16 -7.08 19.76 -1.25
N ARG A 17 -6.66 18.60 -0.73
CA ARG A 17 -5.37 17.96 -1.02
C ARG A 17 -5.50 16.74 -1.94
N GLY A 18 -6.62 16.63 -2.64
CA GLY A 18 -6.85 15.58 -3.64
C GLY A 18 -7.73 14.42 -3.20
N ASN A 19 -8.27 14.45 -1.97
CA ASN A 19 -9.13 13.42 -1.37
C ASN A 19 -8.44 12.05 -1.19
N GLY A 20 -9.13 11.11 -0.53
CA GLY A 20 -8.71 9.71 -0.42
C GLY A 20 -8.19 9.34 0.97
N GLN A 21 -7.57 8.16 1.07
CA GLN A 21 -7.05 7.61 2.31
C GLN A 21 -5.74 6.86 2.04
N LEU A 22 -4.76 7.03 2.92
CA LEU A 22 -3.58 6.18 3.01
C LEU A 22 -3.81 5.11 4.07
N ARG A 23 -3.46 3.88 3.75
CA ARG A 23 -3.50 2.73 4.64
C ARG A 23 -2.10 2.14 4.76
N ARG A 24 -1.68 1.87 6.00
CA ARG A 24 -0.43 1.19 6.31
C ARG A 24 -0.69 0.14 7.37
N GLU A 25 -0.52 -1.12 7.00
CA GLU A 25 -0.67 -2.26 7.89
C GLU A 25 0.53 -3.17 7.77
N VAL A 26 1.09 -3.61 8.91
CA VAL A 26 2.27 -4.47 8.94
C VAL A 26 2.10 -5.52 10.01
N TRP A 27 2.45 -6.76 9.68
CA TRP A 27 2.47 -7.90 10.58
C TRP A 27 3.88 -8.47 10.67
N ALA A 28 4.26 -8.91 11.86
CA ALA A 28 5.51 -9.59 12.11
C ALA A 28 5.31 -10.99 12.67
N ASP A 29 6.21 -11.89 12.29
CA ASP A 29 6.31 -13.24 12.84
C ASP A 29 6.79 -13.21 14.30
N ALA A 30 6.88 -14.39 14.93
CA ALA A 30 7.35 -14.51 16.31
C ALA A 30 8.83 -14.11 16.52
N LYS A 31 9.62 -14.02 15.45
CA LYS A 31 11.02 -13.60 15.47
C LYS A 31 11.17 -12.09 15.21
N GLY A 32 10.08 -11.39 14.91
CA GLY A 32 10.07 -9.97 14.56
C GLY A 32 10.30 -9.68 13.08
N ASN A 33 10.35 -10.69 12.20
CA ASN A 33 10.46 -10.47 10.76
C ASN A 33 9.10 -10.05 10.20
N ILE A 34 9.09 -9.13 9.23
CA ILE A 34 7.86 -8.75 8.53
C ILE A 34 7.37 -9.93 7.70
N SER A 35 6.21 -10.47 8.06
CA SER A 35 5.58 -11.59 7.36
C SER A 35 4.49 -11.13 6.40
N ARG A 36 3.80 -10.02 6.72
CA ARG A 36 2.76 -9.45 5.86
C ARG A 36 2.75 -7.93 5.92
N TYR A 37 2.35 -7.29 4.83
CA TYR A 37 2.05 -5.86 4.80
C TYR A 37 0.92 -5.52 3.82
N ASN A 38 0.34 -4.34 4.00
CA ASN A 38 -0.61 -3.72 3.08
C ASN A 38 -0.42 -2.20 3.12
N LEU A 39 0.13 -1.66 2.04
CA LEU A 39 0.23 -0.23 1.76
C LEU A 39 -0.78 0.10 0.66
N ALA A 40 -1.65 1.08 0.88
CA ALA A 40 -2.62 1.46 -0.12
C ALA A 40 -2.96 2.94 -0.08
N TYR A 41 -3.02 3.56 -1.24
CA TYR A 41 -3.70 4.83 -1.46
C TYR A 41 -5.05 4.53 -2.13
N ILE A 42 -6.11 4.84 -1.41
CA ILE A 42 -7.50 4.57 -1.79
C ILE A 42 -8.17 5.89 -2.12
N ASN A 43 -8.71 6.02 -3.33
CA ASN A 43 -9.48 7.19 -3.74
C ASN A 43 -10.51 6.82 -4.80
N HIS A 44 -11.76 6.63 -4.36
CA HIS A 44 -12.90 6.30 -5.22
C HIS A 44 -13.22 7.36 -6.30
N ARG A 45 -12.73 8.60 -6.14
CA ARG A 45 -12.90 9.63 -7.19
C ARG A 45 -11.94 9.41 -8.36
N ILE A 46 -10.79 8.79 -8.11
CA ILE A 46 -9.76 8.51 -9.13
C ILE A 46 -10.01 7.14 -9.77
N PHE A 47 -10.30 6.12 -8.95
CA PHE A 47 -10.51 4.76 -9.43
C PHE A 47 -11.62 4.09 -8.62
N GLN A 48 -12.55 3.42 -9.28
CA GLN A 48 -13.71 2.82 -8.60
C GLN A 48 -13.61 1.31 -8.43
N GLN A 49 -12.75 0.64 -9.20
CA GLN A 49 -12.47 -0.79 -9.07
C GLN A 49 -11.39 -1.02 -7.98
N ASP A 50 -11.07 -2.28 -7.69
CA ASP A 50 -10.11 -2.68 -6.65
C ASP A 50 -10.37 -1.97 -5.30
N ASN A 51 -11.65 -1.86 -4.91
CA ASN A 51 -12.11 -1.12 -3.72
C ASN A 51 -11.56 0.32 -3.64
N GLY A 52 -11.36 0.97 -4.78
CA GLY A 52 -10.84 2.32 -4.88
C GLY A 52 -9.32 2.44 -4.75
N ARG A 53 -8.59 1.33 -4.71
CA ARG A 53 -7.12 1.32 -4.64
C ARG A 53 -6.53 1.87 -5.93
N VAL A 54 -5.95 3.07 -5.83
CA VAL A 54 -5.28 3.73 -6.96
C VAL A 54 -3.86 3.21 -7.10
N VAL A 55 -3.14 3.13 -5.99
CA VAL A 55 -1.85 2.45 -5.90
C VAL A 55 -1.76 1.68 -4.59
N GLY A 56 -1.10 0.54 -4.59
CA GLY A 56 -0.84 -0.21 -3.37
C GLY A 56 0.27 -1.23 -3.53
N TYR A 57 0.80 -1.69 -2.41
CA TYR A 57 1.80 -2.74 -2.32
C TYR A 57 1.37 -3.68 -1.21
N ASP A 58 1.23 -4.96 -1.50
CA ASP A 58 0.95 -5.97 -0.49
C ASP A 58 1.56 -7.32 -0.88
N ASN A 59 1.51 -8.25 0.06
CA ASN A 59 1.94 -9.63 -0.15
C ASN A 59 0.87 -10.63 0.29
N ALA A 60 -0.42 -10.26 0.19
CA ALA A 60 -1.52 -11.08 0.68
C ALA A 60 -1.76 -12.34 -0.19
N HIS A 61 -1.34 -12.30 -1.46
CA HIS A 61 -1.58 -13.34 -2.46
C HIS A 61 -0.32 -13.54 -3.32
N ASP A 62 0.07 -14.78 -3.59
CA ASP A 62 1.11 -15.22 -4.54
C ASP A 62 2.46 -14.49 -4.54
N GLY A 63 2.88 -13.94 -3.39
CA GLY A 63 4.12 -13.17 -3.27
C GLY A 63 3.88 -11.66 -3.21
N HIS A 64 4.92 -10.89 -3.56
CA HIS A 64 4.92 -9.43 -3.43
C HIS A 64 4.40 -8.79 -4.71
N HIS A 65 3.42 -7.91 -4.59
CA HIS A 65 2.77 -7.29 -5.74
C HIS A 65 2.57 -5.80 -5.56
N ARG A 66 2.62 -5.10 -6.69
CA ARG A 66 2.18 -3.72 -6.86
C ARG A 66 0.80 -3.72 -7.50
N HIS A 67 -0.11 -2.95 -6.93
CA HIS A 67 -1.39 -2.59 -7.51
C HIS A 67 -1.28 -1.18 -8.06
N TYR A 68 -1.69 -0.95 -9.31
CA TYR A 68 -1.78 0.38 -9.89
C TYR A 68 -2.99 0.46 -10.83
N LEU A 69 -4.02 1.21 -10.44
CA LEU A 69 -5.29 1.35 -11.18
C LEU A 69 -5.87 -0.01 -11.63
N GLY A 70 -5.88 -0.98 -10.71
CA GLY A 70 -6.40 -2.34 -10.93
C GLY A 70 -5.46 -3.29 -11.68
N ILE A 71 -4.31 -2.81 -12.16
CA ILE A 71 -3.26 -3.66 -12.70
C ILE A 71 -2.44 -4.20 -11.54
N VAL A 72 -2.24 -5.52 -11.51
CA VAL A 72 -1.42 -6.21 -10.50
C VAL A 72 -0.16 -6.73 -11.17
N GLU A 73 1.00 -6.35 -10.65
CA GLU A 73 2.30 -6.73 -11.18
C GLU A 73 3.18 -7.29 -10.05
N PRO A 74 3.88 -8.42 -10.27
CA PRO A 74 4.84 -8.90 -9.29
C PRO A 74 6.02 -7.94 -9.18
N ILE A 75 6.59 -7.85 -7.99
CA ILE A 75 7.77 -7.01 -7.73
C ILE A 75 8.88 -7.84 -7.08
N GLU A 76 10.12 -7.41 -7.30
CA GLU A 76 11.24 -7.93 -6.54
C GLU A 76 11.20 -7.38 -5.12
N PHE A 77 11.15 -8.27 -4.14
CA PHE A 77 11.21 -7.89 -2.73
C PHE A 77 12.63 -8.03 -2.19
N THR A 78 13.18 -6.91 -1.72
CA THR A 78 14.49 -6.86 -1.05
C THR A 78 14.31 -6.64 0.45
N THR A 79 13.62 -5.58 0.84
CA THR A 79 13.32 -5.19 2.21
C THR A 79 11.96 -4.50 2.27
N PHE A 80 11.35 -4.45 3.46
CA PHE A 80 10.10 -3.71 3.64
C PHE A 80 10.30 -2.20 3.42
N ASP A 81 11.41 -1.63 3.88
CA ASP A 81 11.73 -0.21 3.67
C ASP A 81 11.75 0.17 2.17
N ASN A 82 12.32 -0.69 1.31
CA ASN A 82 12.32 -0.47 -0.14
C ASN A 82 10.89 -0.50 -0.74
N ILE A 83 9.98 -1.29 -0.15
CA ILE A 83 8.57 -1.29 -0.53
C ILE A 83 7.91 0.03 -0.11
N GLU A 84 8.19 0.53 1.08
CA GLU A 84 7.66 1.82 1.54
C GLU A 84 8.12 2.97 0.64
N GLU A 85 9.42 3.02 0.31
CA GLU A 85 9.99 4.01 -0.61
C GLU A 85 9.35 3.93 -2.01
N SER A 86 9.09 2.72 -2.50
CA SER A 86 8.46 2.53 -3.82
C SER A 86 6.99 2.98 -3.82
N PHE A 87 6.26 2.68 -2.74
CA PHE A 87 4.91 3.16 -2.56
C PHE A 87 4.84 4.69 -2.45
N GLU A 88 5.71 5.30 -1.65
CA GLU A 88 5.78 6.76 -1.50
C GLU A 88 6.09 7.46 -2.83
N ARG A 89 7.04 6.92 -3.60
CA ARG A 89 7.41 7.44 -4.92
C ARG A 89 6.23 7.39 -5.89
N ASP A 90 5.53 6.26 -5.97
CA ASP A 90 4.37 6.12 -6.86
C ASP A 90 3.22 7.04 -6.43
N TRP A 91 2.95 7.13 -5.13
CA TRP A 91 1.89 7.99 -4.62
C TRP A 91 2.20 9.48 -4.85
N THR A 92 3.45 9.90 -4.64
CA THR A 92 3.87 11.29 -4.89
C THR A 92 3.79 11.62 -6.38
N ALA A 93 4.19 10.71 -7.26
CA ALA A 93 4.07 10.88 -8.71
C ALA A 93 2.60 11.04 -9.17
N LEU A 94 1.62 10.48 -8.45
CA LEU A 94 0.19 10.72 -8.72
C LEU A 94 -0.25 12.14 -8.36
N GLN A 95 0.40 12.77 -7.38
CA GLN A 95 0.06 14.11 -6.91
C GLN A 95 0.70 15.20 -7.79
N GLU A 96 1.88 14.95 -8.35
CA GLU A 96 2.56 15.86 -9.28
C GLU A 96 1.90 15.95 -10.67
N ARG A 97 1.03 14.99 -11.01
CA ARG A 97 0.33 14.93 -12.30
C ARG A 97 -1.00 15.70 -12.32
N LYS A 98 -1.33 16.47 -11.27
CA LYS A 98 -2.54 17.30 -11.17
C LYS A 98 -2.24 18.78 -11.45
#